data_AF-A0A131YBW8-F1
#
_entry.id   AF-A0A131YBW8-F1
#
_cell.length_a   1.000
_cell.length_b   1.000
_cell.length_c   1.000
_cell.angle_alpha   90.00
_cell.angle_beta   90.00
_cell.angle_gamma   90.00
#
_symmetry.space_group_name_H-M   'P 1'
#
loop_
_entity.id
_entity.type
_entity.pdbx_description
1 polymer ?
#
loop_
_entity_poly.entity_id
_entity_poly.type
_entity_poly.pdbx_seq_one_letter_code
_entity_poly.pdbx_strand_id
1 'polypeptide(L)'
;MSGDDTTVEAKPDLKTEGTTDDERWKWTRKKVFHWVFLVSAVLYAMWRFSVNEENVFLQQEMRRAFKRSPYGLQRKMDDTHWEWKSTRHFVTKNWMWFLLHPLLGRATAGITPSLVPVFYALYTSLFVAVQMGWEVALAFLAQHAAFLAVASLRVPAYCYAFASIMLLHKKIYDTSFFHYVYDKYGPETNMVTYVAFHWNILRGLSFSLDLIRSEREKPEDCRSRWPPYWKTLAYVIYMPTVYLGPLQNYHDYAAQLDKVRPQCTLREIGVAISGVLRSCAHFLLAEIMAHYLYSSAMSQWPWMIGKLDPASLVGFGLSLLFFFYVRYVFNYGVAGALARAEGIEVPPHAKCIARLNRCSQFWRYFDRGMHLYIRRVGTW
;
A
#
# COMPACT_ATOMS: atom_id res chain seq x y z
N MET A 1 -62.42 5.05 39.82
CA MET A 1 -62.47 4.00 38.76
C MET A 1 -61.15 4.13 38.01
N SER A 2 -60.20 3.26 38.35
CA SER A 2 -59.83 2.10 37.53
C SER A 2 -59.03 2.59 36.31
N GLY A 3 -57.74 2.31 36.13
CA GLY A 3 -56.87 1.27 36.67
C GLY A 3 -55.88 0.96 35.54
N ASP A 4 -54.59 0.86 35.85
CA ASP A 4 -53.69 -0.19 35.33
C ASP A 4 -52.26 0.09 35.82
N ASP A 5 -51.87 -0.67 36.83
CA ASP A 5 -50.50 -0.88 37.26
C ASP A 5 -49.82 -1.79 36.23
N THR A 6 -48.94 -1.22 35.39
CA THR A 6 -48.01 -2.01 34.58
C THR A 6 -46.59 -1.80 35.10
N THR A 7 -46.11 -2.90 35.69
CA THR A 7 -44.77 -3.19 36.17
C THR A 7 -43.66 -2.61 35.28
N VAL A 8 -42.84 -1.72 35.86
CA VAL A 8 -41.57 -1.28 35.29
C VAL A 8 -40.54 -2.41 35.48
N GLU A 9 -40.33 -3.21 34.44
CA GLU A 9 -39.21 -4.15 34.36
C GLU A 9 -37.89 -3.34 34.27
N ALA A 10 -37.14 -3.36 35.37
CA ALA A 10 -35.78 -2.83 35.42
C ALA A 10 -34.87 -3.66 34.51
N LYS A 11 -34.41 -3.03 33.43
CA LYS A 11 -33.40 -3.56 32.51
C LYS A 11 -32.08 -3.74 33.30
N PRO A 12 -31.47 -4.95 33.35
CA PRO A 12 -30.26 -5.14 34.12
C PRO A 12 -29.09 -4.38 33.49
N ASP A 13 -28.34 -3.72 34.37
CA ASP A 13 -27.15 -2.93 34.08
C ASP A 13 -26.22 -3.60 33.06
N LEU A 14 -25.92 -2.86 31.99
CA LEU A 14 -24.76 -3.12 31.15
C LEU A 14 -23.52 -3.07 32.03
N LYS A 15 -23.00 -4.25 32.39
CA LYS A 15 -21.66 -4.41 32.96
C LYS A 15 -20.68 -3.64 32.08
N THR A 16 -20.16 -2.57 32.68
CA THR A 16 -19.00 -1.81 32.23
C THR A 16 -17.80 -2.75 32.23
N GLU A 17 -17.50 -3.38 31.09
CA GLU A 17 -16.20 -4.03 30.84
C GLU A 17 -15.14 -2.94 30.63
N GLY A 18 -14.85 -2.22 31.70
CA GLY A 18 -13.62 -1.45 31.85
C GLY A 18 -12.51 -2.37 32.33
N THR A 19 -12.05 -3.31 31.50
CA THR A 19 -10.72 -3.89 31.70
C THR A 19 -9.72 -2.73 31.57
N THR A 20 -9.13 -2.33 32.69
CA THR A 20 -8.09 -1.31 32.73
C THR A 20 -6.97 -1.70 31.76
N ASP A 21 -6.47 -0.73 30.97
CA ASP A 21 -5.47 -0.98 29.92
C ASP A 21 -4.19 -1.68 30.46
N ASP A 22 -3.93 -1.56 31.78
CA ASP A 22 -2.85 -2.25 32.49
C ASP A 22 -2.98 -3.79 32.51
N GLU A 23 -4.18 -4.35 32.61
CA GLU A 23 -4.36 -5.81 32.62
C GLU A 23 -4.17 -6.44 31.23
N ARG A 24 -4.45 -5.66 30.18
CA ARG A 24 -4.28 -6.09 28.79
C ARG A 24 -2.81 -6.40 28.49
N TRP A 25 -1.88 -5.60 28.99
CA TRP A 25 -0.44 -5.72 28.72
C TRP A 25 0.34 -6.62 29.69
N LYS A 26 -0.27 -7.05 30.81
CA LYS A 26 0.36 -8.02 31.73
C LYS A 26 0.50 -9.39 31.07
N TRP A 27 1.73 -9.90 31.00
CA TRP A 27 2.07 -11.24 30.53
C TRP A 27 1.80 -12.29 31.61
N THR A 28 0.60 -12.88 31.58
CA THR A 28 0.25 -14.01 32.45
C THR A 28 0.82 -15.31 31.89
N ARG A 29 1.06 -16.31 32.75
CA ARG A 29 1.52 -17.65 32.33
C ARG A 29 0.64 -18.25 31.22
N LYS A 30 -0.69 -18.06 31.32
CA LYS A 30 -1.66 -18.47 30.28
C LYS A 30 -1.41 -17.78 28.93
N LYS A 31 -1.25 -16.45 28.92
CA LYS A 31 -0.94 -15.71 27.68
C LYS A 31 0.37 -16.18 27.06
N VAL A 32 1.43 -16.36 27.87
CA VAL A 32 2.72 -16.85 27.39
C VAL A 32 2.56 -18.24 26.77
N PHE A 33 1.90 -19.17 27.45
CA PHE A 33 1.64 -20.51 26.92
C PHE A 33 0.90 -20.47 25.58
N HIS A 34 -0.19 -19.69 25.48
CA HIS A 34 -0.94 -19.56 24.22
C HIS A 34 -0.09 -19.00 23.07
N TRP A 35 0.72 -17.98 23.33
CA TRP A 35 1.59 -17.39 22.30
C TRP A 35 2.68 -18.36 21.86
N VAL A 36 3.34 -19.04 22.80
CA VAL A 36 4.36 -20.05 22.48
C VAL A 36 3.75 -21.18 21.66
N PHE A 37 2.59 -21.71 22.08
CA PHE A 37 1.91 -22.77 21.35
C PHE A 37 1.51 -22.33 19.94
N LEU A 38 0.87 -21.16 19.80
CA LEU A 38 0.43 -20.65 18.51
C LEU A 38 1.61 -20.41 17.55
N VAL A 39 2.65 -19.73 18.01
CA VAL A 39 3.84 -19.44 17.20
C VAL A 39 4.53 -20.75 16.81
N SER A 40 4.69 -21.69 17.75
CA SER A 40 5.30 -22.99 17.46
C SER A 40 4.48 -23.80 16.46
N ALA A 41 3.15 -23.80 16.58
CA ALA A 41 2.27 -24.51 15.64
C ALA A 41 2.34 -23.90 14.24
N VAL A 42 2.34 -22.56 14.12
CA VAL A 42 2.49 -21.86 12.85
C VAL A 42 3.86 -22.16 12.21
N LEU A 43 4.93 -22.05 12.99
CA LEU A 43 6.29 -22.35 12.53
C LEU A 43 6.44 -23.81 12.13
N TYR A 44 5.85 -24.74 12.90
CA TYR A 44 5.85 -26.15 12.57
C TYR A 44 5.14 -26.42 11.24
N ALA A 45 3.94 -25.88 11.05
CA ALA A 45 3.19 -26.06 9.79
C ALA A 45 3.96 -25.47 8.59
N MET A 46 4.49 -24.26 8.71
CA MET A 46 5.28 -23.63 7.65
C MET A 46 6.59 -24.39 7.38
N TRP A 47 7.25 -24.90 8.42
CA TRP A 47 8.44 -25.74 8.28
C TRP A 47 8.11 -27.04 7.55
N ARG A 48 7.05 -27.76 7.97
CA ARG A 48 6.55 -28.98 7.30
C ARG A 48 6.30 -28.74 5.82
N PHE A 49 5.61 -27.65 5.49
CA PHE A 49 5.43 -27.23 4.11
C PHE A 49 6.77 -26.98 3.40
N SER A 50 7.71 -26.25 4.03
CA SER A 50 9.02 -25.93 3.42
C SER A 50 9.89 -27.15 3.11
N VAL A 51 9.77 -28.25 3.86
CA VAL A 51 10.57 -29.48 3.68
C VAL A 51 9.81 -30.58 2.94
N ASN A 52 8.59 -30.31 2.50
CA ASN A 52 7.77 -31.27 1.78
C ASN A 52 8.44 -31.68 0.44
N GLU A 53 8.34 -32.96 0.09
CA GLU A 53 8.95 -33.53 -1.12
C GLU A 53 8.44 -32.91 -2.42
N GLU A 54 7.18 -32.44 -2.43
CA GLU A 54 6.57 -31.76 -3.57
C GLU A 54 7.31 -30.45 -3.93
N ASN A 55 8.04 -29.84 -2.98
CA ASN A 55 8.92 -28.68 -3.27
C ASN A 55 10.15 -29.05 -4.10
N VAL A 56 10.62 -30.30 -4.01
CA VAL A 56 11.72 -30.80 -4.85
C VAL A 56 11.20 -31.02 -6.26
N PHE A 57 10.01 -31.62 -6.39
CA PHE A 57 9.32 -31.81 -7.67
C PHE A 57 9.11 -30.47 -8.39
N LEU A 58 8.60 -29.43 -7.69
CA LEU A 58 8.44 -28.08 -8.25
C LEU A 58 9.74 -27.54 -8.84
N GLN A 59 10.86 -27.67 -8.13
CA GLN A 59 12.15 -27.17 -8.61
C GLN A 59 12.70 -27.96 -9.81
N GLN A 60 12.36 -29.25 -9.92
CA GLN A 60 12.79 -30.12 -11.01
C GLN A 60 12.00 -29.88 -12.28
N GLU A 61 10.68 -29.69 -12.17
CA GLU A 61 9.78 -29.55 -13.31
C GLU A 61 9.62 -28.08 -13.74
N MET A 62 9.49 -27.14 -12.79
CA MET A 62 9.36 -25.71 -13.10
C MET A 62 10.73 -25.01 -13.18
N ARG A 63 11.71 -25.57 -13.89
CA ARG A 63 13.11 -25.09 -13.86
C ARG A 63 13.28 -23.60 -14.16
N ARG A 64 12.46 -23.03 -15.03
CA ARG A 64 12.48 -21.60 -15.41
C ARG A 64 11.87 -20.67 -14.37
N ALA A 65 11.00 -21.20 -13.51
CA ALA A 65 10.32 -20.47 -12.44
C ALA A 65 11.22 -20.22 -11.23
N PHE A 66 12.27 -21.03 -11.06
CA PHE A 66 13.20 -20.95 -9.94
C PHE A 66 14.54 -20.35 -10.38
N LYS A 67 14.99 -19.31 -9.68
CA LYS A 67 16.26 -18.64 -9.94
C LYS A 67 17.30 -18.98 -8.88
N ARG A 68 18.58 -18.85 -9.25
CA ARG A 68 19.66 -18.87 -8.26
C ARG A 68 19.50 -17.67 -7.32
N SER A 69 19.81 -17.89 -6.05
CA SER A 69 19.76 -16.81 -5.06
C SER A 69 20.77 -15.72 -5.41
N PRO A 70 20.36 -14.45 -5.47
CA PRO A 70 21.30 -13.34 -5.64
C PRO A 70 22.15 -13.11 -4.37
N TYR A 71 21.84 -13.78 -3.26
CA TYR A 71 22.52 -13.63 -1.96
C TYR A 71 23.51 -14.76 -1.65
N GLY A 72 23.78 -15.65 -2.61
CA GLY A 72 24.69 -16.79 -2.41
C GLY A 72 24.07 -17.96 -1.62
N LEU A 73 22.75 -17.97 -1.38
CA LEU A 73 22.09 -19.12 -0.77
C LEU A 73 22.08 -20.31 -1.73
N GLN A 74 22.33 -21.51 -1.21
CA GLN A 74 22.26 -22.76 -1.99
C GLN A 74 20.84 -23.04 -2.49
N ARG A 75 19.84 -22.64 -1.70
CA ARG A 75 18.43 -22.87 -2.01
C ARG A 75 17.96 -21.91 -3.11
N LYS A 76 17.23 -22.43 -4.09
CA LYS A 76 16.68 -21.61 -5.19
C LYS A 76 15.55 -20.72 -4.70
N MET A 77 15.41 -19.57 -5.33
CA MET A 77 14.34 -18.60 -5.10
C MET A 77 13.17 -18.87 -6.05
N ASP A 78 11.96 -18.90 -5.53
CA ASP A 78 10.73 -18.87 -6.32
C ASP A 78 10.54 -17.47 -6.94
N ASP A 79 10.53 -17.40 -8.28
CA ASP A 79 10.33 -16.17 -9.05
C ASP A 79 8.98 -16.17 -9.80
N THR A 80 8.05 -17.06 -9.43
CA THR A 80 6.70 -17.10 -10.02
C THR A 80 5.79 -15.98 -9.54
N HIS A 81 6.08 -15.40 -8.38
CA HIS A 81 5.25 -14.34 -7.83
C HIS A 81 5.50 -13.02 -8.55
N TRP A 82 4.72 -12.74 -9.59
CA TRP A 82 4.91 -11.58 -10.46
C TRP A 82 4.95 -10.24 -9.71
N GLU A 83 4.04 -10.00 -8.76
CA GLU A 83 4.02 -8.72 -8.02
C GLU A 83 5.29 -8.51 -7.19
N TRP A 84 5.75 -9.54 -6.47
CA TRP A 84 6.99 -9.46 -5.69
C TRP A 84 8.19 -9.29 -6.59
N LYS A 85 8.26 -10.05 -7.68
CA LYS A 85 9.32 -9.93 -8.69
C LYS A 85 9.44 -8.50 -9.22
N SER A 86 8.32 -7.89 -9.64
CA SER A 86 8.30 -6.50 -10.12
C SER A 86 8.66 -5.50 -9.02
N THR A 87 8.11 -5.67 -7.82
CA THR A 87 8.42 -4.82 -6.66
C THR A 87 9.91 -4.88 -6.30
N ARG A 88 10.47 -6.09 -6.19
CA ARG A 88 11.88 -6.34 -5.89
C ARG A 88 12.77 -5.69 -6.93
N HIS A 89 12.49 -5.93 -8.22
CA HIS A 89 13.25 -5.31 -9.31
C HIS A 89 13.18 -3.78 -9.23
N PHE A 90 11.99 -3.21 -9.06
CA PHE A 90 11.78 -1.77 -9.01
C PHE A 90 12.50 -1.12 -7.83
N VAL A 91 12.40 -1.68 -6.62
CA VAL A 91 13.05 -1.10 -5.43
C VAL A 91 14.57 -1.24 -5.50
N THR A 92 15.08 -2.40 -5.89
CA THR A 92 16.53 -2.63 -5.96
C THR A 92 17.20 -1.82 -7.07
N LYS A 93 16.52 -1.57 -8.20
CA LYS A 93 17.02 -0.69 -9.25
C LYS A 93 17.02 0.79 -8.82
N ASN A 94 16.03 1.21 -8.03
CA ASN A 94 15.75 2.62 -7.75
C ASN A 94 16.02 3.09 -6.31
N TRP A 95 16.69 2.28 -5.49
CA TRP A 95 16.90 2.57 -4.07
C TRP A 95 17.52 3.96 -3.80
N MET A 96 18.43 4.41 -4.67
CA MET A 96 19.05 5.74 -4.56
C MET A 96 18.01 6.86 -4.71
N TRP A 97 17.09 6.75 -5.68
CA TRP A 97 15.99 7.71 -5.85
C TRP A 97 15.09 7.75 -4.61
N PHE A 98 14.80 6.58 -4.03
CA PHE A 98 14.02 6.51 -2.80
C PHE A 98 14.69 7.21 -1.61
N LEU A 99 16.01 7.10 -1.45
CA LEU A 99 16.73 7.74 -0.35
C LEU A 99 16.99 9.23 -0.59
N LEU A 100 17.23 9.63 -1.84
CA LEU A 100 17.49 11.03 -2.19
C LEU A 100 16.24 11.91 -2.05
N HIS A 101 15.07 11.39 -2.40
CA HIS A 101 13.83 12.16 -2.34
C HIS A 101 13.56 12.81 -0.98
N PRO A 102 13.52 12.09 0.17
CA PRO A 102 13.27 12.72 1.46
C PRO A 102 14.39 13.68 1.89
N LEU A 103 15.65 13.42 1.52
CA LEU A 103 16.77 14.32 1.83
C LEU A 103 16.60 15.66 1.10
N LEU A 104 16.36 15.62 -0.21
CA LEU A 104 16.16 16.81 -1.04
C LEU A 104 14.82 17.51 -0.74
N GLY A 105 13.79 16.75 -0.39
CA GLY A 105 12.49 17.27 0.05
C GLY A 105 12.59 18.03 1.36
N ARG A 106 13.41 17.55 2.30
CA ARG A 106 13.71 18.24 3.56
C ARG A 106 14.60 19.46 3.35
N ALA A 107 15.61 19.37 2.46
CA ALA A 107 16.44 20.51 2.09
C ALA A 107 15.60 21.63 1.45
N THR A 108 14.75 21.30 0.46
CA THR A 108 13.82 22.24 -0.19
C THR A 108 12.93 22.92 0.85
N ALA A 109 12.39 22.17 1.80
CA ALA A 109 11.52 22.74 2.83
C ALA A 109 12.25 23.61 3.85
N GLY A 110 13.54 23.38 4.09
CA GLY A 110 14.35 24.22 4.96
C GLY A 110 14.75 25.55 4.30
N ILE A 111 14.97 25.55 2.98
CA ILE A 111 15.39 26.72 2.21
C ILE A 111 14.15 27.54 1.78
N THR A 112 13.21 26.92 1.09
CA THR A 112 12.02 27.58 0.51
C THR A 112 10.80 26.67 0.62
N PRO A 113 10.04 26.73 1.74
CA PRO A 113 8.88 25.88 1.98
C PRO A 113 7.82 25.91 0.86
N SER A 114 7.62 27.05 0.20
CA SER A 114 6.64 27.20 -0.88
C SER A 114 6.98 26.42 -2.15
N LEU A 115 8.24 26.04 -2.36
CA LEU A 115 8.69 25.27 -3.52
C LEU A 115 8.60 23.75 -3.31
N VAL A 116 8.25 23.29 -2.12
CA VAL A 116 8.08 21.86 -1.82
C VAL A 116 7.17 21.14 -2.84
N PRO A 117 5.96 21.63 -3.15
CA PRO A 117 5.08 20.91 -4.07
C PRO A 117 5.68 20.87 -5.49
N VAL A 118 6.37 21.93 -5.89
CA VAL A 118 7.10 22.00 -7.16
C VAL A 118 8.20 20.94 -7.19
N PHE A 119 8.99 20.84 -6.12
CA PHE A 119 10.03 19.81 -5.99
C PHE A 119 9.45 18.40 -6.10
N TYR A 120 8.39 18.06 -5.36
CA TYR A 120 7.78 16.72 -5.42
C TYR A 120 7.27 16.39 -6.83
N ALA A 121 6.60 17.33 -7.49
CA ALA A 121 6.10 17.14 -8.85
C ALA A 121 7.24 16.95 -9.86
N LEU A 122 8.25 17.83 -9.84
CA LEU A 122 9.37 17.79 -10.78
C LEU A 122 10.25 16.56 -10.55
N TYR A 123 10.60 16.28 -9.29
CA TYR A 123 11.42 15.12 -8.95
C TYR A 123 10.74 13.83 -9.37
N THR A 124 9.45 13.68 -9.07
CA THR A 124 8.75 12.44 -9.44
C THR A 124 8.53 12.34 -10.95
N SER A 125 8.24 13.45 -11.63
CA SER A 125 8.13 13.44 -13.10
C SER A 125 9.44 13.03 -13.76
N LEU A 126 10.58 13.55 -13.27
CA LEU A 126 11.90 13.16 -13.74
C LEU A 126 12.20 11.68 -13.43
N PHE A 127 11.90 11.24 -12.22
CA PHE A 127 12.07 9.84 -11.81
C PHE A 127 11.29 8.90 -12.72
N VAL A 128 10.00 9.18 -12.97
CA VAL A 128 9.16 8.38 -13.87
C VAL A 128 9.71 8.43 -15.29
N ALA A 129 10.10 9.60 -15.81
CA ALA A 129 10.62 9.74 -17.16
C ALA A 129 11.90 8.92 -17.38
N VAL A 130 12.83 8.93 -16.42
CA VAL A 130 14.10 8.22 -16.51
C VAL A 130 13.95 6.72 -16.26
N GLN A 131 13.12 6.30 -15.30
CA GLN A 131 13.06 4.90 -14.86
C GLN A 131 11.96 4.08 -15.52
N MET A 132 10.88 4.73 -15.97
CA MET A 132 9.69 4.10 -16.55
C MET A 132 9.45 4.54 -18.00
N GLY A 133 10.13 5.58 -18.47
CA GLY A 133 9.98 6.16 -19.81
C GLY A 133 9.31 7.52 -19.80
N TRP A 134 9.74 8.42 -20.67
CA TRP A 134 9.15 9.77 -20.80
C TRP A 134 7.70 9.71 -21.25
N GLU A 135 7.30 8.69 -22.02
CA GLU A 135 5.92 8.46 -22.43
C GLU A 135 5.02 8.18 -21.23
N VAL A 136 5.53 7.45 -20.23
CA VAL A 136 4.82 7.18 -18.98
C VAL A 136 4.66 8.45 -18.15
N ALA A 137 5.72 9.27 -18.07
CA ALA A 137 5.64 10.56 -17.39
C ALA A 137 4.59 11.47 -18.05
N LEU A 138 4.60 11.57 -19.40
CA LEU A 138 3.59 12.32 -20.14
C LEU A 138 2.18 11.77 -19.91
N ALA A 139 2.01 10.46 -19.88
CA ALA A 139 0.72 9.85 -19.56
C ALA A 139 0.23 10.30 -18.18
N PHE A 140 1.07 10.27 -17.15
CA PHE A 140 0.68 10.71 -15.80
C PHE A 140 0.32 12.20 -15.74
N LEU A 141 1.08 13.05 -16.43
CA LEU A 141 0.77 14.48 -16.55
C LEU A 141 -0.56 14.70 -17.30
N ALA A 142 -0.81 13.94 -18.36
CA ALA A 142 -2.05 13.98 -19.12
C ALA A 142 -3.25 13.50 -18.28
N GLN A 143 -3.08 12.46 -17.46
CA GLN A 143 -4.12 12.02 -16.52
C GLN A 143 -4.50 13.16 -15.56
N HIS A 144 -3.52 13.81 -14.94
CA HIS A 144 -3.76 14.93 -14.03
C HIS A 144 -4.45 16.11 -14.73
N ALA A 145 -3.98 16.51 -15.91
CA ALA A 145 -4.58 17.57 -16.71
C ALA A 145 -6.03 17.25 -17.10
N ALA A 146 -6.32 16.00 -17.48
CA ALA A 146 -7.67 15.57 -17.83
C ALA A 146 -8.62 15.62 -16.62
N PHE A 147 -8.17 15.15 -15.45
CA PHE A 147 -8.96 15.27 -14.21
C PHE A 147 -9.18 16.71 -13.77
N LEU A 148 -8.23 17.62 -14.01
CA LEU A 148 -8.41 19.05 -13.79
C LEU A 148 -9.46 19.63 -14.74
N ALA A 149 -9.39 19.27 -16.03
CA ALA A 149 -10.36 19.71 -17.04
C ALA A 149 -11.78 19.22 -16.71
N VAL A 150 -11.94 17.95 -16.34
CA VAL A 150 -13.24 17.39 -15.94
C VAL A 150 -13.75 18.03 -14.66
N ALA A 151 -12.88 18.29 -13.68
CA ALA A 151 -13.26 19.00 -12.45
C ALA A 151 -13.72 20.44 -12.72
N SER A 152 -13.19 21.09 -13.76
CA SER A 152 -13.60 22.46 -14.14
C SER A 152 -15.07 22.57 -14.53
N LEU A 153 -15.69 21.46 -14.94
CA LEU A 153 -17.12 21.38 -15.26
C LEU A 153 -18.01 21.44 -14.00
N ARG A 154 -17.42 21.30 -12.80
CA ARG A 154 -18.09 21.39 -11.49
C ARG A 154 -19.23 20.38 -11.26
N VAL A 155 -19.28 19.29 -12.02
CA VAL A 155 -20.28 18.23 -11.85
C VAL A 155 -19.59 16.94 -11.39
N PRO A 156 -19.84 16.45 -10.17
CA PRO A 156 -19.22 15.23 -9.64
C PRO A 156 -19.44 14.01 -10.53
N ALA A 157 -20.63 13.90 -11.14
CA ALA A 157 -20.97 12.78 -12.03
C ALA A 157 -20.01 12.64 -13.21
N TYR A 158 -19.50 13.74 -13.79
CA TYR A 158 -18.51 13.68 -14.86
C TYR A 158 -17.16 13.15 -14.39
N CYS A 159 -16.75 13.48 -13.16
CA CYS A 159 -15.52 12.93 -12.57
C CYS A 159 -15.63 11.41 -12.38
N TYR A 160 -16.78 10.93 -11.89
CA TYR A 160 -17.06 9.50 -11.75
C TYR A 160 -17.10 8.78 -13.09
N ALA A 161 -17.81 9.34 -14.07
CA ALA A 161 -17.90 8.77 -15.42
C ALA A 161 -16.52 8.68 -16.06
N PHE A 162 -15.73 9.76 -16.00
CA PHE A 162 -14.37 9.79 -16.54
C PHE A 162 -13.46 8.76 -15.87
N ALA A 163 -13.43 8.71 -14.53
CA ALA A 163 -12.64 7.71 -13.80
C ALA A 163 -13.07 6.28 -14.14
N SER A 164 -14.37 6.02 -14.25
CA SER A 164 -14.90 4.70 -14.62
C SER A 164 -14.49 4.30 -16.03
N ILE A 165 -14.56 5.21 -17.00
CA ILE A 165 -14.10 4.97 -18.38
C ILE A 165 -12.60 4.63 -18.39
N MET A 166 -11.78 5.39 -17.67
CA MET A 166 -10.34 5.13 -17.60
C MET A 166 -9.99 3.79 -16.94
N LEU A 167 -10.71 3.41 -15.86
CA LEU A 167 -10.53 2.10 -15.21
C LEU A 167 -10.98 0.95 -16.11
N LEU A 168 -12.06 1.15 -16.86
CA LEU A 168 -12.58 0.16 -17.80
C LEU A 168 -11.82 0.13 -19.13
N HIS A 169 -10.88 1.05 -19.37
CA HIS A 169 -10.22 1.15 -20.68
C HIS A 169 -9.56 -0.16 -21.11
N LYS A 170 -9.04 -0.97 -20.17
CA LYS A 170 -8.46 -2.30 -20.48
C LYS A 170 -9.48 -3.29 -21.06
N LYS A 171 -10.74 -3.19 -20.66
CA LYS A 171 -11.82 -4.04 -21.18
C LYS A 171 -12.39 -3.51 -22.49
N ILE A 172 -12.27 -2.21 -22.74
CA ILE A 172 -12.90 -1.52 -23.87
C ILE A 172 -11.93 -1.40 -25.05
N TYR A 173 -10.63 -1.21 -24.77
CA TYR A 173 -9.57 -1.03 -25.75
C TYR A 173 -8.48 -2.06 -25.51
N ASP A 174 -8.08 -2.78 -26.56
CA ASP A 174 -6.88 -3.60 -26.53
C ASP A 174 -5.67 -2.65 -26.35
N THR A 175 -5.06 -2.66 -25.17
CA THR A 175 -4.30 -1.50 -24.69
C THR A 175 -2.91 -1.44 -25.29
N SER A 176 -2.82 -0.89 -26.51
CA SER A 176 -1.56 -0.62 -27.21
C SER A 176 -0.51 0.09 -26.34
N PHE A 177 -0.92 0.96 -25.40
CA PHE A 177 -0.01 1.63 -24.48
C PHE A 177 0.74 0.69 -23.53
N PHE A 178 0.04 -0.22 -22.83
CA PHE A 178 0.71 -1.15 -21.91
C PHE A 178 1.48 -2.24 -22.67
N HIS A 179 1.03 -2.62 -23.86
CA HIS A 179 1.82 -3.46 -24.76
C HIS A 179 3.12 -2.76 -25.20
N TYR A 180 3.03 -1.49 -25.59
CA TYR A 180 4.21 -0.67 -25.91
C TYR A 180 5.20 -0.57 -24.74
N VAL A 181 4.71 -0.28 -23.52
CA VAL A 181 5.56 -0.20 -22.33
C VAL A 181 6.18 -1.56 -22.01
N TYR A 182 5.42 -2.65 -22.16
CA TYR A 182 5.92 -4.02 -21.99
C TYR A 182 7.06 -4.33 -22.96
N ASP A 183 6.87 -4.07 -24.25
CA ASP A 183 7.85 -4.41 -25.29
C ASP A 183 9.12 -3.56 -25.16
N LYS A 184 8.97 -2.27 -24.84
CA LYS A 184 10.10 -1.33 -24.77
C LYS A 184 10.86 -1.37 -23.44
N TYR A 185 10.15 -1.45 -22.32
CA TYR A 185 10.72 -1.28 -20.97
C TYR A 185 10.66 -2.55 -20.11
N GLY A 186 10.07 -3.64 -20.63
CA GLY A 186 10.03 -4.95 -20.00
C GLY A 186 8.83 -5.19 -19.08
N PRO A 187 8.59 -6.45 -18.70
CA PRO A 187 7.41 -6.87 -17.93
C PRO A 187 7.35 -6.24 -16.54
N GLU A 188 8.50 -6.11 -15.86
CA GLU A 188 8.57 -5.55 -14.51
C GLU A 188 8.17 -4.08 -14.50
N THR A 189 8.73 -3.28 -15.43
CA THR A 189 8.40 -1.85 -15.59
C THR A 189 6.94 -1.68 -15.97
N ASN A 190 6.44 -2.48 -16.93
CA ASN A 190 5.04 -2.43 -17.34
C ASN A 190 4.07 -2.67 -16.17
N MET A 191 4.37 -3.63 -15.29
CA MET A 191 3.54 -3.89 -14.11
C MET A 191 3.54 -2.71 -13.13
N VAL A 192 4.70 -2.10 -12.87
CA VAL A 192 4.80 -0.90 -12.02
C VAL A 192 3.99 0.25 -12.64
N THR A 193 4.15 0.48 -13.94
CA THR A 193 3.40 1.49 -14.70
C THR A 193 1.91 1.25 -14.63
N TYR A 194 1.47 0.01 -14.82
CA TYR A 194 0.07 -0.37 -14.73
C TYR A 194 -0.52 -0.05 -13.37
N VAL A 195 0.13 -0.48 -12.29
CA VAL A 195 -0.34 -0.22 -10.91
C VAL A 195 -0.37 1.28 -10.62
N ALA A 196 0.71 2.00 -10.92
CA ALA A 196 0.79 3.45 -10.68
C ALA A 196 -0.24 4.24 -11.51
N PHE A 197 -0.49 3.86 -12.76
CA PHE A 197 -1.49 4.49 -13.62
C PHE A 197 -2.90 4.38 -13.01
N HIS A 198 -3.26 3.24 -12.43
CA HIS A 198 -4.57 3.04 -11.80
C HIS A 198 -4.67 3.76 -10.46
N TRP A 199 -3.58 3.81 -9.68
CA TRP A 199 -3.54 4.65 -8.48
C TRP A 199 -3.72 6.13 -8.80
N ASN A 200 -3.12 6.61 -9.89
CA ASN A 200 -3.27 8.00 -10.35
C ASN A 200 -4.71 8.31 -10.77
N ILE A 201 -5.45 7.35 -11.33
CA ILE A 201 -6.88 7.53 -11.61
C ILE A 201 -7.66 7.77 -10.32
N LEU A 202 -7.41 6.96 -9.28
CA LEU A 202 -8.09 7.10 -7.99
C LEU A 202 -7.72 8.40 -7.28
N ARG A 203 -6.43 8.78 -7.27
CA ARG A 203 -5.99 10.10 -6.78
C ARG A 203 -6.63 11.22 -7.58
N GLY A 204 -6.67 11.07 -8.90
CA GLY A 204 -7.36 11.94 -9.85
C GLY A 204 -8.78 12.25 -9.40
N LEU A 205 -9.58 11.19 -9.24
CA LEU A 205 -10.95 11.28 -8.77
C LEU A 205 -11.06 11.94 -7.39
N SER A 206 -10.21 11.56 -6.43
CA SER A 206 -10.23 12.17 -5.09
C SER A 206 -9.97 13.68 -5.12
N PHE A 207 -8.97 14.16 -5.89
CA PHE A 207 -8.71 15.59 -5.94
C PHE A 207 -9.82 16.34 -6.66
N SER A 208 -10.33 15.80 -7.78
CA SER A 208 -11.38 16.45 -8.57
C SER A 208 -12.64 16.65 -7.74
N LEU A 209 -12.99 15.64 -6.95
CA LEU A 209 -14.13 15.71 -6.05
C LEU A 209 -13.89 16.70 -4.91
N ASP A 210 -12.77 16.62 -4.18
CA ASP A 210 -12.48 17.56 -3.09
C ASP A 210 -12.44 19.02 -3.58
N LEU A 211 -11.96 19.27 -4.80
CA LEU A 211 -12.01 20.56 -5.47
C LEU A 211 -13.46 21.06 -5.63
N ILE A 212 -14.33 20.24 -6.23
CA ILE A 212 -15.76 20.59 -6.41
C ILE A 212 -16.44 20.83 -5.06
N ARG A 213 -16.07 20.07 -4.02
CA ARG A 213 -16.61 20.26 -2.65
C ARG A 213 -16.24 21.61 -2.08
N SER A 214 -14.96 21.96 -2.14
CA SER A 214 -14.44 23.19 -1.53
C SER A 214 -15.11 24.44 -2.10
N GLU A 215 -15.36 24.46 -3.41
CA GLU A 215 -16.09 25.54 -4.07
C GLU A 215 -17.56 25.62 -3.64
N ARG A 216 -18.22 24.48 -3.41
CA ARG A 216 -19.62 24.46 -2.96
C ARG A 216 -19.77 24.92 -1.51
N GLU A 217 -18.81 24.58 -0.65
CA GLU A 217 -18.83 24.89 0.77
C GLU A 217 -18.40 26.33 1.07
N LYS A 218 -17.54 26.94 0.26
CA LYS A 218 -17.00 28.30 0.49
C LYS A 218 -16.95 29.16 -0.79
N PRO A 219 -18.11 29.62 -1.31
CA PRO A 219 -18.13 30.45 -2.51
C PRO A 219 -17.50 31.84 -2.32
N GLU A 220 -17.45 32.37 -1.09
CA GLU A 220 -17.10 33.77 -0.82
C GLU A 220 -15.61 34.03 -0.48
N ASP A 221 -14.82 33.00 -0.14
CA ASP A 221 -13.38 33.10 0.23
C ASP A 221 -12.43 33.15 -1.01
N CYS A 222 -12.88 33.86 -2.05
CA CYS A 222 -12.37 33.86 -3.44
C CYS A 222 -11.00 34.54 -3.68
N ARG A 223 -9.95 34.25 -2.89
CA ARG A 223 -8.57 34.67 -3.29
C ARG A 223 -7.81 33.60 -4.09
N SER A 224 -8.31 32.37 -4.16
CA SER A 224 -7.88 31.40 -5.18
C SER A 224 -8.96 30.37 -5.42
N ARG A 225 -9.69 30.51 -6.53
CA ARG A 225 -10.76 29.59 -7.02
C ARG A 225 -10.25 28.18 -7.35
N TRP A 226 -8.94 27.96 -7.24
CA TRP A 226 -8.28 26.71 -7.59
C TRP A 226 -7.16 26.44 -6.57
N PRO A 227 -7.01 25.20 -6.10
CA PRO A 227 -5.84 24.83 -5.35
C PRO A 227 -4.58 25.05 -6.20
N PRO A 228 -3.44 25.40 -5.58
CA PRO A 228 -2.19 25.60 -6.31
C PRO A 228 -1.89 24.40 -7.21
N TYR A 229 -1.67 24.64 -8.51
CA TYR A 229 -1.48 23.58 -9.52
C TYR A 229 -0.43 22.55 -9.09
N TRP A 230 0.73 23.02 -8.64
CA TRP A 230 1.83 22.16 -8.20
C TRP A 230 1.47 21.27 -7.01
N LYS A 231 0.54 21.73 -6.15
CA LYS A 231 0.06 20.95 -5.01
C LYS A 231 -0.82 19.78 -5.44
N THR A 232 -1.71 20.00 -6.42
CA THR A 232 -2.54 18.92 -6.96
C THR A 232 -1.72 17.94 -7.80
N LEU A 233 -0.77 18.43 -8.59
CA LEU A 233 0.13 17.56 -9.35
C LEU A 233 1.00 16.73 -8.41
N ALA A 234 1.67 17.37 -7.45
CA ALA A 234 2.50 16.68 -6.45
C ALA A 234 1.74 15.56 -5.73
N TYR A 235 0.46 15.78 -5.41
CA TYR A 235 -0.40 14.75 -4.81
C TYR A 235 -0.59 13.53 -5.70
N VAL A 236 -0.97 13.73 -6.97
CA VAL A 236 -1.28 12.61 -7.88
C VAL A 236 -0.05 11.74 -8.10
N ILE A 237 1.10 12.37 -8.32
CA ILE A 237 2.35 11.67 -8.65
C ILE A 237 3.33 11.61 -7.46
N TYR A 238 2.88 11.70 -6.21
CA TYR A 238 3.79 11.76 -5.07
C TYR A 238 4.67 10.50 -4.95
N MET A 239 5.99 10.60 -5.21
CA MET A 239 6.90 9.45 -5.34
C MET A 239 6.78 8.42 -4.22
N PRO A 240 6.80 8.78 -2.92
CA PRO A 240 6.70 7.79 -1.85
C PRO A 240 5.48 6.88 -2.00
N THR A 241 4.37 7.40 -2.53
CA THR A 241 3.14 6.63 -2.70
C THR A 241 2.81 6.23 -4.13
N VAL A 242 3.50 6.75 -5.15
CA VAL A 242 3.11 6.61 -6.57
C VAL A 242 2.89 5.14 -6.98
N TYR A 243 3.75 4.25 -6.48
CA TYR A 243 3.65 2.80 -6.66
C TYR A 243 3.55 2.02 -5.34
N LEU A 244 4.38 2.34 -4.34
CA LEU A 244 4.54 1.52 -3.13
C LEU A 244 3.56 1.85 -2.01
N GLY A 245 2.85 2.98 -2.08
CA GLY A 245 2.13 3.49 -0.93
C GLY A 245 0.65 3.19 -0.88
N PRO A 246 0.04 3.37 0.31
CA PRO A 246 -1.40 3.40 0.43
C PRO A 246 -1.98 4.53 -0.40
N LEU A 247 -3.23 4.35 -0.81
CA LEU A 247 -4.04 5.45 -1.31
C LEU A 247 -4.29 6.45 -0.17
N GLN A 248 -4.02 7.73 -0.43
CA GLN A 248 -4.29 8.84 0.48
C GLN A 248 -5.30 9.76 -0.20
N ASN A 249 -6.22 10.34 0.56
CA ASN A 249 -7.16 11.34 0.04
C ASN A 249 -6.45 12.69 -0.21
N TYR A 250 -6.93 13.45 -1.18
CA TYR A 250 -6.39 14.77 -1.48
C TYR A 250 -6.51 15.73 -0.29
N HIS A 251 -7.68 15.81 0.34
CA HIS A 251 -7.90 16.62 1.53
C HIS A 251 -6.85 16.36 2.63
N ASP A 252 -6.60 15.08 2.94
CA ASP A 252 -5.66 14.69 3.99
C ASP A 252 -4.21 14.99 3.59
N TYR A 253 -3.85 14.71 2.34
CA TYR A 253 -2.52 15.05 1.81
C TYR A 253 -2.28 16.57 1.82
N ALA A 254 -3.26 17.36 1.39
CA ALA A 254 -3.16 18.81 1.35
C ALA A 254 -2.95 19.40 2.75
N ALA A 255 -3.67 18.89 3.75
CA ALA A 255 -3.50 19.27 5.15
C ALA A 255 -2.11 18.89 5.70
N GLN A 256 -1.58 17.71 5.35
CA GLN A 256 -0.23 17.31 5.73
C GLN A 256 0.84 18.18 5.08
N LEU A 257 0.61 18.66 3.85
CA LEU A 257 1.56 19.52 3.16
C LEU A 257 1.61 20.94 3.72
N ASP A 258 0.49 21.45 4.23
CA ASP A 258 0.40 22.78 4.86
C ASP A 258 0.86 22.78 6.33
N LYS A 259 0.96 21.60 6.95
CA LYS A 259 1.44 21.43 8.32
C LYS A 259 2.89 21.93 8.44
N VAL A 260 3.16 22.63 9.55
CA VAL A 260 4.54 22.99 9.91
C VAL A 260 5.36 21.72 10.08
N ARG A 261 6.45 21.61 9.32
CA ARG A 261 7.28 20.42 9.34
C ARG A 261 8.04 20.28 10.66
N PRO A 262 8.26 19.05 11.15
CA PRO A 262 9.08 18.85 12.32
C PRO A 262 10.50 19.36 12.08
N GLN A 263 11.14 19.86 13.13
CA GLN A 263 12.55 20.24 13.09
C GLN A 263 13.42 18.99 12.85
N CYS A 264 14.54 19.15 12.15
CA CYS A 264 15.45 18.04 11.83
C CYS A 264 16.31 17.68 13.05
N THR A 265 15.66 17.16 14.10
CA THR A 265 16.35 16.71 15.32
C THR A 265 16.95 15.33 15.10
N LEU A 266 17.97 14.96 15.89
CA LEU A 266 18.55 13.61 15.87
C LEU A 266 17.50 12.52 16.13
N ARG A 267 16.47 12.83 16.92
CA ARG A 267 15.35 11.92 17.18
C ARG A 267 14.55 11.67 15.90
N GLU A 268 14.19 12.71 15.16
CA GLU A 268 13.44 12.57 13.90
C GLU A 268 14.24 11.81 12.84
N ILE A 269 15.55 12.08 12.76
CA ILE A 269 16.47 11.33 11.89
C ILE A 269 16.50 9.85 12.31
N GLY A 270 16.60 9.57 13.62
CA GLY A 270 16.56 8.20 14.15
C GLY A 270 15.26 7.47 13.83
N VAL A 271 14.12 8.15 13.91
CA VAL A 271 12.80 7.61 13.53
C VAL A 271 12.75 7.30 12.02
N ALA A 272 13.26 8.20 11.18
CA ALA A 272 13.33 7.99 9.73
C ALA A 272 14.22 6.78 9.37
N ILE A 273 15.43 6.71 9.93
CA ILE A 273 16.37 5.58 9.74
C ILE A 273 15.74 4.28 10.23
N SER A 274 15.14 4.26 11.42
CA SER A 274 14.44 3.09 11.95
C SER A 274 13.30 2.64 11.02
N GLY A 275 12.57 3.59 10.42
CA GLY A 275 11.54 3.31 9.42
C GLY A 275 12.11 2.59 8.20
N VAL A 276 13.23 3.07 7.65
CA VAL A 276 13.90 2.46 6.50
C VAL A 276 14.46 1.08 6.86
N LEU A 277 15.18 0.95 7.98
CA LEU A 277 15.74 -0.33 8.45
C LEU A 277 14.64 -1.38 8.67
N ARG A 278 13.51 -0.98 9.26
CA ARG A 278 12.36 -1.85 9.41
C ARG A 278 11.82 -2.31 8.06
N SER A 279 11.74 -1.43 7.06
CA SER A 279 11.35 -1.83 5.71
C SER A 279 12.35 -2.79 5.07
N CYS A 280 13.66 -2.57 5.26
CA CYS A 280 14.70 -3.51 4.83
C CYS A 280 14.53 -4.89 5.49
N ALA A 281 14.19 -4.96 6.78
CA ALA A 281 13.92 -6.22 7.46
C ALA A 281 12.72 -6.98 6.85
N HIS A 282 11.64 -6.27 6.49
CA HIS A 282 10.50 -6.90 5.79
C HIS A 282 10.85 -7.35 4.37
N PHE A 283 11.69 -6.60 3.66
CA PHE A 283 12.22 -7.00 2.36
C PHE A 283 12.99 -8.32 2.47
N LEU A 284 13.94 -8.38 3.40
CA LEU A 284 14.73 -9.59 3.65
C LEU A 284 13.86 -10.77 4.09
N LEU A 285 12.84 -10.51 4.92
CA LEU A 285 11.87 -11.54 5.30
C LEU A 285 11.10 -12.08 4.10
N ALA A 286 10.62 -11.21 3.20
CA ALA A 286 9.96 -11.65 1.97
C ALA A 286 10.92 -12.43 1.07
N GLU A 287 12.18 -12.01 0.94
CA GLU A 287 13.20 -12.77 0.21
C GLU A 287 13.41 -14.15 0.83
N ILE A 288 13.57 -14.26 2.14
CA ILE A 288 13.68 -15.56 2.84
C ILE A 288 12.43 -16.41 2.55
N MET A 289 11.23 -15.86 2.69
CA MET A 289 10.00 -16.59 2.38
C MET A 289 10.00 -17.12 0.93
N ALA A 290 10.43 -16.32 -0.05
CA ALA A 290 10.53 -16.75 -1.45
C ALA A 290 11.58 -17.86 -1.69
N HIS A 291 12.59 -18.01 -0.82
CA HIS A 291 13.58 -19.09 -0.91
C HIS A 291 13.12 -20.40 -0.24
N TYR A 292 12.26 -20.33 0.78
CA TYR A 292 11.91 -21.49 1.59
C TYR A 292 10.44 -21.94 1.45
N LEU A 293 9.54 -21.04 1.04
CA LEU A 293 8.10 -21.28 0.96
C LEU A 293 7.64 -21.08 -0.48
N TYR A 294 7.66 -22.16 -1.27
CA TYR A 294 7.31 -22.13 -2.71
C TYR A 294 5.81 -22.10 -2.98
N SER A 295 5.09 -21.33 -2.17
CA SER A 295 3.65 -21.24 -2.20
C SER A 295 3.12 -20.59 -3.47
N SER A 296 3.87 -19.63 -4.03
CA SER A 296 3.51 -19.01 -5.30
C SER A 296 3.62 -20.01 -6.45
N ALA A 297 4.74 -20.73 -6.54
CA ALA A 297 4.93 -21.75 -7.57
C ALA A 297 3.86 -22.87 -7.47
N MET A 298 3.63 -23.39 -6.26
CA MET A 298 2.63 -24.42 -6.04
C MET A 298 1.20 -23.96 -6.39
N SER A 299 0.88 -22.68 -6.16
CA SER A 299 -0.43 -22.13 -6.52
C SER A 299 -0.73 -22.17 -8.03
N GLN A 300 0.31 -22.27 -8.87
CA GLN A 300 0.14 -22.43 -10.32
C GLN A 300 -0.28 -23.86 -10.71
N TRP A 301 -0.02 -24.85 -9.85
CA TRP A 301 -0.39 -26.26 -10.04
C TRP A 301 -1.32 -26.76 -8.90
N PRO A 302 -2.60 -26.36 -8.90
CA PRO A 302 -3.54 -26.67 -7.81
C PRO A 302 -3.70 -28.17 -7.50
N TRP A 303 -3.47 -29.04 -8.49
CA TRP A 303 -3.54 -30.48 -8.31
C TRP A 303 -2.52 -31.01 -7.29
N MET A 304 -1.40 -30.30 -7.07
CA MET A 304 -0.40 -30.67 -6.07
C MET A 304 -0.89 -30.48 -4.63
N ILE A 305 -1.84 -29.57 -4.41
CA ILE A 305 -2.39 -29.28 -3.08
C ILE A 305 -3.03 -30.53 -2.47
N GLY A 306 -3.64 -31.38 -3.31
CA GLY A 306 -4.25 -32.65 -2.89
C GLY A 306 -3.24 -33.72 -2.46
N LYS A 307 -1.94 -33.53 -2.72
CA LYS A 307 -0.87 -34.43 -2.29
C LYS A 307 -0.24 -34.05 -0.95
N LEU A 308 -0.53 -32.85 -0.44
CA LEU A 308 0.06 -32.37 0.80
C LEU A 308 -0.56 -33.07 2.01
N ASP A 309 0.30 -33.45 2.97
CA ASP A 309 -0.18 -33.83 4.30
C ASP A 309 -0.90 -32.65 5.00
N PRO A 310 -1.80 -32.89 5.96
CA PRO A 310 -2.59 -31.82 6.58
C PRO A 310 -1.76 -30.67 7.19
N ALA A 311 -0.59 -30.96 7.78
CA ALA A 311 0.26 -29.92 8.35
C ALA A 311 0.93 -29.09 7.24
N SER A 312 1.37 -29.74 6.17
CA SER A 312 1.90 -29.08 4.97
C SER A 312 0.83 -28.24 4.25
N LEU A 313 -0.42 -28.70 4.23
CA LEU A 313 -1.56 -27.96 3.66
C LEU A 313 -1.86 -26.67 4.44
N VAL A 314 -1.87 -26.76 5.78
CA VAL A 314 -1.98 -25.57 6.64
C VAL A 314 -0.78 -24.65 6.44
N GLY A 315 0.43 -25.20 6.36
CA GLY A 315 1.66 -24.45 6.08
C GLY A 315 1.62 -23.72 4.74
N PHE A 316 1.09 -24.35 3.69
CA PHE A 316 0.85 -23.73 2.39
C PHE A 316 -0.10 -22.53 2.51
N GLY A 317 -1.26 -22.70 3.14
CA GLY A 317 -2.21 -21.59 3.35
C GLY A 317 -1.62 -20.44 4.16
N LEU A 318 -0.91 -20.74 5.25
CA LEU A 318 -0.22 -19.75 6.08
C LEU A 318 0.89 -19.03 5.30
N SER A 319 1.65 -19.75 4.46
CA SER A 319 2.72 -19.15 3.67
C SER A 319 2.19 -18.16 2.63
N LEU A 320 1.09 -18.48 1.92
CA LEU A 320 0.41 -17.52 1.04
C LEU A 320 -0.03 -16.27 1.81
N LEU A 321 -0.70 -16.47 2.94
CA LEU A 321 -1.26 -15.40 3.76
C LEU A 321 -0.17 -14.46 4.31
N PHE A 322 0.87 -15.03 4.91
CA PHE A 322 1.97 -14.25 5.47
C PHE A 322 2.86 -13.64 4.40
N PHE A 323 3.05 -14.29 3.26
CA PHE A 323 3.82 -13.71 2.16
C PHE A 323 3.11 -12.48 1.59
N PHE A 324 1.79 -12.57 1.37
CA PHE A 324 0.96 -11.42 1.04
C PHE A 324 1.12 -10.30 2.09
N TYR A 325 0.97 -10.64 3.37
CA TYR A 325 1.05 -9.66 4.46
C TYR A 325 2.41 -8.96 4.54
N VAL A 326 3.52 -9.71 4.52
CA VAL A 326 4.87 -9.15 4.62
C VAL A 326 5.17 -8.22 3.45
N ARG A 327 4.78 -8.60 2.23
CA ARG A 327 4.94 -7.76 1.05
C ARG A 327 4.12 -6.47 1.13
N TYR A 328 2.89 -6.57 1.62
CA TYR A 328 2.02 -5.43 1.81
C TYR A 328 2.58 -4.47 2.87
N VAL A 329 3.07 -5.00 4.00
CA VAL A 329 3.77 -4.23 5.04
C VAL A 329 5.05 -3.60 4.50
N PHE A 330 5.80 -4.31 3.66
CA PHE A 330 6.98 -3.76 3.00
C PHE A 330 6.64 -2.58 2.10
N ASN A 331 5.72 -2.75 1.14
CA ASN A 331 5.33 -1.70 0.20
C ASN A 331 4.91 -0.43 0.94
N TYR A 332 3.86 -0.55 1.76
CA TYR A 332 3.30 0.61 2.47
C TYR A 332 4.26 1.11 3.57
N GLY A 333 5.11 0.24 4.10
CA GLY A 333 6.15 0.55 5.07
C GLY A 333 7.25 1.43 4.48
N VAL A 334 7.74 1.13 3.27
CA VAL A 334 8.70 1.97 2.53
C VAL A 334 8.07 3.33 2.25
N ALA A 335 6.89 3.35 1.62
CA ALA A 335 6.18 4.59 1.32
C ALA A 335 5.99 5.48 2.55
N GLY A 336 5.52 4.87 3.66
CA GLY A 336 5.32 5.58 4.91
C GLY A 336 6.61 5.99 5.61
N ALA A 337 7.71 5.26 5.46
CA ALA A 337 9.00 5.67 6.01
C ALA A 337 9.55 6.90 5.27
N LEU A 338 9.49 6.90 3.94
CA LEU A 338 9.94 8.01 3.10
C LEU A 338 9.09 9.26 3.36
N ALA A 339 7.75 9.14 3.34
CA ALA A 339 6.87 10.26 3.60
C ALA A 339 7.05 10.83 5.02
N ARG A 340 7.22 9.97 6.04
CA ARG A 340 7.48 10.43 7.42
C ARG A 340 8.81 11.19 7.53
N ALA A 341 9.85 10.77 6.81
CA ALA A 341 11.13 11.49 6.77
C ALA A 341 10.96 12.92 6.21
N GLU A 342 9.92 13.16 5.41
CA GLU A 342 9.56 14.48 4.87
C GLU A 342 8.60 15.28 5.77
N GLY A 343 8.13 14.67 6.86
CA GLY A 343 7.12 15.24 7.75
C GLY A 343 5.68 15.01 7.31
N ILE A 344 5.44 14.11 6.34
CA ILE A 344 4.11 13.77 5.84
C ILE A 344 3.65 12.43 6.41
N GLU A 345 2.48 12.42 7.04
CA GLU A 345 1.86 11.20 7.52
C GLU A 345 0.92 10.62 6.46
N VAL A 346 1.22 9.40 6.00
CA VAL A 346 0.35 8.62 5.12
C VAL A 346 -0.44 7.58 5.93
N PRO A 347 -1.57 7.06 5.42
CA PRO A 347 -2.32 6.01 6.09
C PRO A 347 -1.41 4.82 6.50
N PRO A 348 -1.60 4.22 7.68
CA PRO A 348 -0.78 3.09 8.09
C PRO A 348 -1.05 1.84 7.27
N HIS A 349 -0.05 0.97 7.15
CA HIS A 349 -0.21 -0.37 6.58
C HIS A 349 -1.15 -1.24 7.43
N ALA A 350 -1.53 -2.40 6.86
CA ALA A 350 -2.41 -3.37 7.51
C ALA A 350 -1.93 -3.74 8.91
N LYS A 351 -2.89 -3.93 9.84
CA LYS A 351 -2.62 -4.69 11.07
C LYS A 351 -2.27 -6.13 10.71
N CYS A 352 -1.58 -6.85 11.61
CA CYS A 352 -1.26 -8.26 11.41
C CYS A 352 -2.53 -9.05 11.04
N ILE A 353 -2.49 -9.72 9.90
CA ILE A 353 -3.65 -10.40 9.32
C ILE A 353 -4.18 -11.51 10.24
N ALA A 354 -3.29 -12.18 10.97
CA ALA A 354 -3.65 -13.19 11.97
C ALA A 354 -4.43 -12.62 13.18
N ARG A 355 -4.48 -11.29 13.35
CA ARG A 355 -5.25 -10.61 14.41
C ARG A 355 -6.60 -10.09 13.93
N LEU A 356 -6.92 -10.20 12.64
CA LEU A 356 -8.18 -9.71 12.07
C LEU A 356 -9.20 -10.85 12.09
N ASN A 357 -10.00 -10.93 13.16
CA ASN A 357 -10.96 -12.02 13.37
C ASN A 357 -12.43 -11.66 13.03
N ARG A 358 -12.72 -10.39 12.73
CA ARG A 358 -14.06 -9.91 12.35
C ARG A 358 -14.03 -9.29 10.97
N CYS A 359 -15.01 -9.61 10.12
CA CYS A 359 -15.13 -9.04 8.78
C CYS A 359 -15.18 -7.50 8.81
N SER A 360 -15.88 -6.92 9.78
CA SER A 360 -15.94 -5.45 9.94
C SER A 360 -14.58 -4.83 10.29
N GLN A 361 -13.74 -5.54 11.05
CA GLN A 361 -12.37 -5.09 11.31
C GLN A 361 -11.48 -5.27 10.10
N PHE A 362 -11.64 -6.37 9.36
CA PHE A 362 -10.92 -6.62 8.13
C PHE A 362 -11.14 -5.47 7.13
N TRP A 363 -12.38 -5.13 6.81
CA TRP A 363 -12.71 -4.02 5.90
C TRP A 363 -12.19 -2.65 6.34
N ARG A 364 -12.00 -2.42 7.65
CA ARG A 364 -11.52 -1.12 8.19
C ARG A 364 -10.00 -1.03 8.28
N TYR A 365 -9.30 -2.16 8.46
CA TYR A 365 -7.90 -2.18 8.86
C TYR A 365 -6.98 -3.03 7.99
N PHE A 366 -7.51 -3.80 7.03
CA PHE A 366 -6.71 -4.51 6.05
C PHE A 366 -6.03 -3.52 5.10
N ASP A 367 -6.82 -2.69 4.40
CA ASP A 367 -6.32 -1.54 3.65
C ASP A 367 -6.94 -0.26 4.21
N ARG A 368 -6.18 0.43 5.06
CA ARG A 368 -6.65 1.67 5.67
C ARG A 368 -6.79 2.79 4.64
N GLY A 369 -5.88 2.87 3.67
CA GLY A 369 -5.90 3.90 2.64
C GLY A 369 -7.15 3.80 1.77
N MET A 370 -7.41 2.60 1.25
CA MET A 370 -8.62 2.30 0.48
C MET A 370 -9.90 2.52 1.29
N HIS A 371 -9.93 2.10 2.56
CA HIS A 371 -11.08 2.32 3.42
C HIS A 371 -11.40 3.82 3.60
N LEU A 372 -10.39 4.63 3.89
CA LEU A 372 -10.55 6.08 4.04
C LEU A 372 -10.94 6.74 2.71
N TYR A 373 -10.41 6.25 1.60
CA TYR A 373 -10.76 6.70 0.26
C TYR A 373 -12.23 6.46 -0.07
N ILE A 374 -12.70 5.22 0.06
CA ILE A 374 -14.10 4.85 -0.22
C ILE A 374 -15.04 5.68 0.65
N ARG A 375 -14.69 5.93 1.92
CA ARG A 375 -15.52 6.77 2.79
C ARG A 375 -15.57 8.24 2.39
N ARG A 376 -14.51 8.80 1.80
CA ARG A 376 -14.46 10.21 1.39
C ARG A 376 -15.15 10.43 0.04
N VAL A 377 -14.92 9.50 -0.88
CA VAL A 377 -15.49 9.52 -2.23
C VAL A 377 -16.95 9.08 -2.21
N GLY A 378 -17.33 8.05 -1.45
CA GLY A 378 -18.70 7.54 -1.42
C GLY A 378 -19.75 8.45 -0.75
N THR A 379 -19.36 9.58 -0.15
CA THR A 379 -20.29 10.52 0.51
C THR A 379 -20.75 11.66 -0.42
N TRP A 380 -20.83 11.40 -1.72
CA TRP A 380 -21.26 12.37 -2.73
C TRP A 380 -22.66 12.10 -3.26
#